data_AF-A0A537KQ61-F1
#
_entry.id   AF-A0A537KQ61-F1
#
_cell.length_a   1.000
_cell.length_b   1.000
_cell.length_c   1.000
_cell.angle_alpha   90.00
_cell.angle_beta   90.00
_cell.angle_gamma   90.00
#
_symmetry.space_group_name_H-M   'P 1'
#
loop_
_entity.id
_entity.type
_entity.pdbx_description
1 polymer ?
#
loop_
_entity_poly.entity_id
_entity_poly.type
_entity_poly.pdbx_seq_one_letter_code
_entity_poly.pdbx_strand_id
1 'polypeptide(L)'
;MTRKAGMVGTGALQHVMIITKWQLRQGFINNNDAHNTAIHEFAHLIDKMDGTMDGVPEIILERKYVPQWKQMMETTIEQMKNYGSDIDMYGATNTVEFFAVITEYFFEQPDSLKVHHPGLYEMLKRIYKIAG
;
A
#
# COMPACT_ATOMS: atom_id res chain seq x y z
N MET A 1 1.29 -17.64 -8.56
CA MET A 1 1.99 -18.04 -7.32
C MET A 1 1.22 -17.43 -6.16
N THR A 2 0.85 -18.21 -5.15
CA THR A 2 0.06 -17.74 -4.02
C THR A 2 0.91 -16.80 -3.16
N ARG A 3 0.45 -15.57 -2.91
CA ARG A 3 1.07 -14.62 -1.95
C ARG A 3 1.26 -15.35 -0.62
N LYS A 4 2.49 -15.78 -0.30
CA LYS A 4 2.83 -16.22 1.05
C LYS A 4 3.18 -14.94 1.79
N ALA A 5 2.22 -14.45 2.56
CA ALA A 5 2.27 -13.15 3.23
C ALA A 5 3.35 -13.13 4.31
N GLY A 6 3.97 -11.96 4.51
CA GLY A 6 4.47 -11.63 5.84
C GLY A 6 3.27 -11.48 6.77
N MET A 7 3.52 -11.22 8.05
CA MET A 7 2.43 -10.92 8.97
C MET A 7 2.84 -9.78 9.87
N VAL A 8 1.93 -8.80 10.02
CA VAL A 8 1.93 -7.93 11.19
C VAL A 8 1.29 -8.69 12.34
N GLY A 9 2.01 -8.79 13.47
CA GLY A 9 1.52 -9.51 14.65
C GLY A 9 0.26 -8.90 15.26
N THR A 10 -0.35 -9.62 16.22
CA THR A 10 -1.48 -9.15 17.04
C THR A 10 -1.11 -9.16 18.52
N GLY A 11 -1.87 -8.43 19.36
CA GLY A 11 -1.61 -8.35 20.80
C GLY A 11 -0.24 -7.75 21.14
N ALA A 12 0.58 -8.45 21.92
CA ALA A 12 1.92 -7.98 22.29
C ALA A 12 2.87 -7.77 21.09
N LEU A 13 2.56 -8.37 19.94
CA LEU A 13 3.34 -8.25 18.70
C LEU A 13 2.68 -7.28 17.70
N GLN A 14 1.73 -6.46 18.14
CA GLN A 14 0.92 -5.64 17.23
C GLN A 14 1.69 -4.62 16.38
N HIS A 15 2.93 -4.31 16.76
CA HIS A 15 3.84 -3.40 16.05
C HIS A 15 5.04 -4.14 15.41
N VAL A 16 4.98 -5.48 15.34
CA VAL A 16 6.06 -6.30 14.82
C VAL A 16 5.67 -6.83 13.44
N MET A 17 6.50 -6.51 12.45
CA MET A 17 6.44 -7.11 11.13
C MET A 17 7.33 -8.36 11.09
N ILE A 18 6.77 -9.46 10.60
CA ILE A 18 7.50 -10.73 10.43
C ILE A 18 7.59 -11.03 8.93
N ILE A 19 8.82 -11.07 8.43
CA ILE A 19 9.14 -11.40 7.03
C ILE A 19 10.32 -12.37 7.01
N THR A 20 10.30 -13.33 6.09
CA THR A 20 11.46 -14.21 5.92
C THR A 20 12.61 -13.50 5.21
N LYS A 21 13.86 -13.80 5.59
CA LYS A 21 15.06 -13.26 4.94
C LYS A 21 15.04 -13.42 3.41
N TRP A 22 14.49 -14.51 2.90
CA TRP A 22 14.39 -14.74 1.46
C TRP A 22 13.41 -13.76 0.79
N GLN A 23 12.20 -13.59 1.32
CA GLN A 23 11.22 -12.63 0.79
C GLN A 23 11.75 -11.20 0.82
N LEU A 24 12.37 -10.81 1.93
CA LEU A 24 13.00 -9.50 2.06
C LEU A 24 14.04 -9.28 0.96
N ARG A 25 14.93 -10.26 0.73
CA ARG A 25 15.95 -10.14 -0.32
C ARG A 25 15.36 -10.14 -1.72
N GLN A 26 14.33 -10.94 -1.99
CA GLN A 26 13.73 -11.00 -3.33
C GLN A 26 13.07 -9.68 -3.72
N GLY A 27 12.32 -9.05 -2.80
CA GLY A 27 11.67 -7.76 -3.09
C GLY A 27 12.64 -6.66 -3.52
N PHE A 28 13.87 -6.65 -2.98
CA PHE A 28 14.88 -5.67 -3.38
C PHE A 28 15.79 -6.11 -4.55
N ILE A 29 15.79 -7.40 -4.92
CA ILE A 29 16.55 -7.88 -6.09
C ILE A 29 15.73 -7.67 -7.37
N ASN A 30 14.42 -7.95 -7.32
CA ASN A 30 13.50 -7.76 -8.43
C ASN A 30 12.63 -6.52 -8.17
N ASN A 31 13.25 -5.36 -8.11
CA ASN A 31 12.61 -4.13 -7.64
C ASN A 31 11.72 -3.40 -8.68
N ASN A 32 11.22 -4.11 -9.69
CA ASN A 32 10.47 -3.52 -10.79
C ASN A 32 9.28 -4.40 -11.21
N ASP A 33 8.88 -5.37 -10.39
CA ASP A 33 7.69 -6.20 -10.63
C ASP A 33 6.45 -5.68 -9.89
N ALA A 34 6.57 -4.53 -9.23
CA ALA A 34 5.54 -3.93 -8.36
C ALA A 34 5.08 -4.84 -7.22
N HIS A 35 5.91 -5.82 -6.84
CA HIS A 35 5.63 -6.76 -5.76
C HIS A 35 6.82 -6.83 -4.79
N ASN A 36 6.72 -6.06 -3.71
CA ASN A 36 7.71 -6.02 -2.65
C ASN A 36 7.04 -6.27 -1.29
N THR A 37 7.09 -7.52 -0.83
CA THR A 37 6.52 -7.94 0.46
C THR A 37 7.03 -7.10 1.64
N ALA A 38 8.27 -6.60 1.60
CA ALA A 38 8.78 -5.76 2.68
C ALA A 38 8.09 -4.40 2.74
N ILE A 39 7.86 -3.78 1.58
CA ILE A 39 7.13 -2.51 1.47
C ILE A 39 5.66 -2.72 1.83
N HIS A 40 5.07 -3.83 1.38
CA HIS A 40 3.69 -4.19 1.68
C HIS A 40 3.40 -4.26 3.18
N GLU A 41 4.16 -5.08 3.90
CA GLU A 41 3.95 -5.23 5.35
C GLU A 41 4.34 -3.96 6.11
N PHE A 42 5.29 -3.17 5.60
CA PHE A 42 5.61 -1.87 6.17
C PHE A 42 4.44 -0.89 6.04
N ALA A 43 3.72 -0.91 4.91
CA ALA A 43 2.51 -0.12 4.74
C ALA A 43 1.43 -0.52 5.76
N HIS A 44 1.24 -1.82 6.03
CA HIS A 44 0.35 -2.27 7.10
C HIS A 44 0.79 -1.81 8.49
N LEU A 45 2.09 -1.75 8.77
CA LEU A 45 2.57 -1.19 10.03
C LEU A 45 2.22 0.28 10.15
N ILE A 46 2.41 1.07 9.08
CA ILE A 46 2.08 2.49 9.05
C ILE A 46 0.58 2.71 9.28
N ASP A 47 -0.26 1.99 8.54
CA ASP A 47 -1.72 2.01 8.68
C ASP A 47 -2.12 1.76 10.13
N LYS A 48 -1.48 0.77 10.76
CA LYS A 48 -1.77 0.39 12.14
C LYS A 48 -1.30 1.36 13.22
N MET A 49 -0.47 2.35 12.90
CA MET A 49 0.17 3.19 13.94
C MET A 49 -0.84 4.02 14.74
N ASP A 50 -1.99 4.37 14.16
CA ASP A 50 -3.05 5.11 14.86
C ASP A 50 -3.99 4.22 15.69
N GLY A 51 -3.76 2.90 15.67
CA GLY A 51 -4.55 1.90 16.39
C GLY A 51 -5.70 1.31 15.57
N THR A 52 -5.91 1.76 14.33
CA THR A 52 -6.88 1.19 13.39
C THR A 52 -6.18 0.54 12.20
N MET A 53 -6.88 -0.31 11.45
CA MET A 53 -6.33 -0.93 10.24
C MET A 53 -7.40 -0.77 9.16
N ASP A 54 -7.40 0.38 8.50
CA ASP A 54 -8.44 0.78 7.55
C ASP A 54 -7.89 1.30 6.20
N GLY A 55 -6.56 1.26 6.01
CA GLY A 55 -5.86 1.79 4.85
C GLY A 55 -5.60 3.30 4.91
N VAL A 56 -5.89 3.96 6.04
CA VAL A 56 -5.68 5.39 6.24
C VAL A 56 -4.59 5.64 7.26
N PRO A 57 -3.40 6.04 6.82
CA PRO A 57 -2.30 6.29 7.74
C PRO A 57 -2.43 7.68 8.40
N GLU A 58 -3.38 7.88 9.33
CA GLU A 58 -3.72 9.21 9.90
C GLU A 58 -2.53 9.90 10.60
N ILE A 59 -1.52 9.14 11.03
CA ILE A 59 -0.31 9.69 11.65
C ILE A 59 0.52 10.52 10.65
N ILE A 60 0.55 10.10 9.38
CA ILE A 60 1.38 10.73 8.35
C ILE A 60 0.58 11.47 7.28
N LEU A 61 -0.72 11.18 7.15
CA LEU A 61 -1.65 11.89 6.29
C LEU A 61 -2.29 13.07 7.05
N GLU A 62 -2.17 14.29 6.52
CA GLU A 62 -2.86 15.44 7.10
C GLU A 62 -4.37 15.24 7.13
N ARG A 63 -5.02 15.48 8.29
CA ARG A 63 -6.46 15.24 8.49
C ARG A 63 -7.38 15.80 7.40
N LYS A 64 -7.02 16.94 6.81
CA LYS A 64 -7.81 17.59 5.74
C LYS A 64 -7.92 16.74 4.46
N TYR A 65 -7.00 15.80 4.24
CA TYR A 65 -6.99 14.91 3.07
C TYR A 65 -7.61 13.54 3.35
N VAL A 66 -7.88 13.18 4.62
CA VAL A 66 -8.45 11.87 4.98
C VAL A 66 -9.76 11.58 4.23
N PRO A 67 -10.75 12.49 4.16
CA PRO A 67 -11.98 12.23 3.43
C PRO A 67 -11.74 11.97 1.93
N GLN A 68 -10.86 12.77 1.32
CA GLN A 68 -10.48 12.61 -0.08
C GLN A 68 -9.79 11.27 -0.33
N TRP A 69 -8.92 10.84 0.58
CA TRP A 69 -8.21 9.57 0.48
C TRP A 69 -9.16 8.37 0.59
N LYS A 70 -10.05 8.36 1.60
CA LYS A 70 -11.05 7.29 1.78
C LYS A 70 -11.91 7.13 0.52
N GLN A 71 -12.45 8.23 0.01
CA GLN A 71 -13.26 8.22 -1.20
C GLN A 71 -12.47 7.72 -2.41
N MET A 72 -11.19 8.11 -2.55
CA MET A 72 -10.33 7.68 -3.66
C MET A 72 -10.08 6.18 -3.61
N MET A 73 -9.79 5.61 -2.43
CA MET A 73 -9.62 4.17 -2.28
C MET A 73 -10.90 3.42 -2.64
N GLU A 74 -12.03 3.78 -2.04
CA GLU A 74 -13.32 3.11 -2.26
C GLU A 74 -13.72 3.12 -3.73
N THR A 75 -13.62 4.29 -4.37
CA THR A 75 -13.95 4.47 -5.80
C THR A 75 -13.02 3.64 -6.68
N THR A 76 -11.71 3.64 -6.38
CA THR A 76 -10.73 2.89 -7.20
C THR A 76 -10.95 1.39 -7.03
N ILE A 77 -11.15 0.89 -5.81
CA ILE A 77 -11.44 -0.53 -5.55
C ILE A 77 -12.71 -0.98 -6.29
N GLU A 78 -13.77 -0.16 -6.28
CA GLU A 78 -14.99 -0.46 -7.02
C GLU A 78 -14.74 -0.53 -8.54
N GLN A 79 -13.99 0.42 -9.09
CA GLN A 79 -13.61 0.43 -10.51
C GLN A 79 -12.76 -0.80 -10.87
N MET A 80 -11.78 -1.16 -10.05
CA MET A 80 -10.95 -2.36 -10.23
C MET A 80 -11.83 -3.61 -10.29
N LYS A 81 -12.79 -3.76 -9.36
CA LYS A 81 -13.69 -4.92 -9.31
C LYS A 81 -14.60 -5.02 -10.53
N ASN A 82 -15.09 -3.88 -11.02
CA ASN A 82 -16.06 -3.86 -12.12
C ASN A 82 -15.41 -3.98 -13.50
N TYR A 83 -14.20 -3.43 -13.67
CA TYR A 83 -13.59 -3.24 -15.00
C TYR A 83 -12.18 -3.83 -15.12
N GLY A 84 -11.61 -4.36 -14.04
CA GLY A 84 -10.19 -4.70 -13.96
C GLY A 84 -9.30 -3.48 -13.78
N SER A 85 -7.99 -3.71 -13.65
CA SER A 85 -6.98 -2.67 -13.50
C SER A 85 -5.58 -3.20 -13.86
N ASP A 86 -4.68 -2.28 -14.18
CA ASP A 86 -3.22 -2.50 -14.27
C ASP A 86 -2.55 -2.58 -12.88
N ILE A 87 -3.24 -2.18 -11.82
CA ILE A 87 -2.88 -2.46 -10.42
C ILE A 87 -3.28 -3.90 -10.09
N ASP A 88 -2.44 -4.63 -9.35
CA ASP A 88 -2.72 -5.99 -8.89
C ASP A 88 -4.10 -6.05 -8.20
N MET A 89 -4.96 -6.93 -8.71
CA MET A 89 -6.33 -7.13 -8.22
C MET A 89 -6.39 -7.53 -6.75
N TYR A 90 -5.28 -8.01 -6.17
CA TYR A 90 -5.18 -8.23 -4.74
C TYR A 90 -5.43 -6.93 -3.93
N GLY A 91 -5.01 -5.77 -4.45
CA GLY A 91 -5.32 -4.47 -3.86
C GLY A 91 -6.82 -4.17 -3.79
N ALA A 92 -7.65 -4.81 -4.61
CA ALA A 92 -9.10 -4.64 -4.55
C ALA A 92 -9.77 -5.48 -3.43
N THR A 93 -9.02 -6.26 -2.66
CA THR A 93 -9.59 -7.11 -1.59
C THR A 93 -10.32 -6.27 -0.54
N ASN A 94 -9.66 -5.23 -0.02
CA ASN A 94 -10.19 -4.25 0.92
C ASN A 94 -9.27 -3.00 0.93
N THR A 95 -9.61 -1.96 1.69
CA THR A 95 -8.83 -0.71 1.73
C THR A 95 -7.44 -0.84 2.33
N VAL A 96 -7.25 -1.78 3.27
CA VAL A 96 -5.96 -2.08 3.91
C VAL A 96 -4.98 -2.67 2.88
N GLU A 97 -5.44 -3.68 2.13
CA GLU A 97 -4.67 -4.29 1.05
C GLU A 97 -4.45 -3.32 -0.10
N PHE A 98 -5.45 -2.48 -0.40
CA PHE A 98 -5.33 -1.43 -1.41
C PHE A 98 -4.17 -0.50 -1.08
N PHE A 99 -4.14 0.07 0.13
CA PHE A 99 -3.09 0.98 0.57
C PHE A 99 -1.70 0.33 0.51
N ALA A 100 -1.59 -0.93 0.90
CA ALA A 100 -0.32 -1.64 0.87
C ALA A 100 0.15 -1.95 -0.56
N VAL A 101 -0.74 -2.39 -1.46
CA VAL A 101 -0.42 -2.62 -2.88
C VAL A 101 -0.03 -1.33 -3.59
N ILE A 102 -0.82 -0.25 -3.47
CA ILE A 102 -0.50 1.02 -4.14
C ILE A 102 0.78 1.66 -3.57
N THR A 103 1.14 1.36 -2.32
CA THR A 103 2.45 1.72 -1.76
C THR A 103 3.59 0.95 -2.43
N GLU A 104 3.44 -0.35 -2.72
CA GLU A 104 4.43 -1.11 -3.50
C GLU A 104 4.66 -0.45 -4.86
N TYR A 105 3.58 -0.18 -5.60
CA TYR A 105 3.66 0.50 -6.90
C TYR A 105 4.36 1.86 -6.81
N PHE A 106 4.11 2.63 -5.75
CA PHE A 106 4.70 3.95 -5.58
C PHE A 106 6.23 3.92 -5.40
N PHE A 107 6.77 2.89 -4.76
CA PHE A 107 8.22 2.78 -4.54
C PHE A 107 8.94 1.96 -5.61
N GLU A 108 8.25 1.00 -6.22
CA GLU A 108 8.84 0.06 -7.20
C GLU A 108 8.64 0.55 -8.65
N GLN A 109 7.48 1.13 -8.96
CA GLN A 109 7.13 1.63 -10.30
C GLN A 109 6.49 3.03 -10.28
N PRO A 110 7.15 4.05 -9.67
CA PRO A 110 6.57 5.39 -9.49
C PRO A 110 6.15 6.05 -10.80
N ASP A 111 6.92 5.87 -11.88
CA ASP A 111 6.63 6.48 -13.18
C ASP A 111 5.37 5.88 -13.83
N SER A 112 5.20 4.56 -13.74
CA SER A 112 3.99 3.87 -14.22
C SER A 112 2.76 4.34 -13.45
N LEU A 113 2.85 4.38 -12.11
CA LEU A 113 1.77 4.85 -11.25
C LEU A 113 1.42 6.32 -11.53
N LYS A 114 2.42 7.18 -11.77
CA LYS A 114 2.21 8.59 -12.11
C LYS A 114 1.50 8.77 -13.45
N VAL A 115 1.81 7.93 -14.44
CA VAL A 115 1.21 8.01 -15.78
C VAL A 115 -0.22 7.48 -15.79
N HIS A 116 -0.46 6.30 -15.21
CA HIS A 116 -1.78 5.66 -15.28
C HIS A 116 -2.74 6.12 -14.16
N HIS A 117 -2.21 6.44 -12.98
CA HIS A 117 -2.98 6.81 -11.78
C HIS A 117 -2.46 8.09 -11.12
N PRO A 118 -2.41 9.23 -11.84
CA PRO A 118 -1.78 10.47 -11.34
C PRO A 118 -2.39 10.97 -10.01
N GLY A 119 -3.69 10.76 -9.80
CA GLY A 119 -4.36 11.12 -8.54
C GLY A 119 -3.85 10.32 -7.33
N LEU A 120 -3.67 9.00 -7.49
CA LEU A 120 -3.10 8.13 -6.45
C LEU A 120 -1.66 8.51 -6.17
N TYR A 121 -0.86 8.72 -7.23
CA TYR A 121 0.54 9.13 -7.11
C TYR A 121 0.70 10.43 -6.31
N GLU A 122 -0.09 11.45 -6.62
CA GLU A 122 -0.03 12.73 -5.89
C GLU A 122 -0.51 12.62 -4.44
N MET A 123 -1.48 11.74 -4.16
CA MET A 123 -1.88 11.48 -2.77
C MET A 123 -0.76 10.76 -2.00
N LEU A 124 -0.09 9.77 -2.60
CA LEU A 124 1.00 9.05 -1.96
C LEU A 124 2.22 9.93 -1.72
N LYS A 125 2.54 10.86 -2.62
CA LYS A 125 3.55 11.89 -2.36
C LYS A 125 3.23 12.72 -1.12
N ARG A 126 1.95 13.05 -0.89
CA ARG A 126 1.51 13.79 0.30
C ARG A 126 1.65 12.92 1.56
N ILE A 127 1.24 11.66 1.49
CA ILE A 127 1.35 10.69 2.59
C ILE A 127 2.82 10.49 3.00
N TYR A 128 3.70 10.21 2.05
CA TYR A 128 5.12 9.91 2.30
C TYR A 128 6.01 11.16 2.39
N LYS A 129 5.47 12.36 2.15
CA LYS A 129 6.18 13.65 2.17
C LYS A 129 7.44 13.67 1.29
N ILE A 130 7.36 13.05 0.12
CA ILE A 130 8.46 13.04 -0.86
C ILE A 130 8.29 14.23 -1.80
N ALA A 131 9.31 15.09 -1.84
CA ALA A 131 9.43 16.13 -2.87
C ALA A 131 9.85 15.47 -4.19
N GLY A 132 9.14 15.80 -5.27
CA GLY A 132 9.44 15.31 -6.62
C GLY A 132 10.59 16.06 -7.28
#